data_AF-A0A7W7GEQ2-F1
#
_entry.id   AF-A0A7W7GEQ2-F1
#
_cell.length_a   1.000
_cell.length_b   1.000
_cell.length_c   1.000
_cell.angle_alpha   90.00
_cell.angle_beta   90.00
_cell.angle_gamma   90.00
#
_symmetry.space_group_name_H-M   'P 1'
#
loop_
_entity.id
_entity.type
_entity.pdbx_description
1 polymer ?
#
loop_
_entity_poly.entity_id
_entity_poly.type
_entity_poly.pdbx_seq_one_letter_code
_entity_poly.pdbx_strand_id
1 'polypeptide(L)'
;MTVTEQPVGPDDKRTACCAQHHSPSARPGAEAPETARERVNRRWNEILQETRVTQTGVQILFGFLLSVAFTPLFRELETLDRAIYVATVVLGAAATGALIAPVSIHRFLSGQRMKDEVVETAGRLMMCGMVLLALTIGCTLLLILRFVVPGVLAEVLVGGVMLWFGLCWYALPLHLRRRGDRRSRTSDA
;
A
#
# COMPACT_ATOMS: atom_id res chain seq x y z
N MET A 1 9.35 -98.66 -20.09
CA MET A 1 9.33 -98.28 -18.66
C MET A 1 8.37 -97.10 -18.55
N THR A 2 7.09 -97.33 -18.25
CA THR A 2 6.50 -97.23 -16.88
C THR A 2 6.69 -95.80 -16.33
N VAL A 3 5.66 -94.97 -16.14
CA VAL A 3 4.65 -94.99 -15.04
C VAL A 3 3.62 -93.86 -15.37
N THR A 4 2.32 -94.11 -15.65
CA THR A 4 1.12 -94.09 -14.74
C THR A 4 1.06 -92.88 -13.77
N GLU A 5 -0.01 -92.12 -13.50
CA GLU A 5 -1.43 -92.00 -13.86
C GLU A 5 -1.92 -90.57 -13.48
N GLN A 6 -3.12 -90.23 -13.97
CA GLN A 6 -4.00 -89.09 -13.66
C GLN A 6 -4.40 -88.99 -12.15
N PRO A 7 -4.95 -87.85 -11.63
CA PRO A 7 -6.42 -87.67 -11.65
C PRO A 7 -6.98 -86.22 -11.62
N VAL A 8 -8.31 -86.18 -11.59
CA VAL A 8 -9.31 -85.11 -11.83
C VAL A 8 -9.68 -84.23 -10.61
N GLY A 9 -9.88 -82.91 -10.87
CA GLY A 9 -10.87 -81.97 -10.27
C GLY A 9 -10.60 -81.34 -8.88
N PRO A 10 -11.29 -80.24 -8.46
CA PRO A 10 -12.34 -79.44 -9.13
C PRO A 10 -12.22 -77.88 -8.99
N ASP A 11 -13.07 -77.15 -9.72
CA ASP A 11 -13.74 -75.85 -9.43
C ASP A 11 -12.94 -74.67 -8.82
N ASP A 12 -12.75 -73.55 -9.57
CA ASP A 12 -12.95 -72.22 -8.95
C ASP A 12 -13.41 -71.15 -9.95
N LYS A 13 -14.38 -70.40 -9.47
CA LYS A 13 -15.10 -69.30 -10.11
C LYS A 13 -14.24 -68.03 -10.03
N ARG A 14 -14.31 -67.19 -11.07
CA ARG A 14 -14.70 -65.76 -10.99
C ARG A 14 -14.11 -64.95 -12.14
N THR A 15 -14.92 -64.87 -13.18
CA THR A 15 -15.20 -63.63 -13.89
C THR A 15 -15.45 -62.49 -12.87
N ALA A 16 -14.51 -61.57 -12.73
CA ALA A 16 -14.72 -60.24 -12.16
C ALA A 16 -13.55 -59.36 -12.63
N CYS A 17 -13.74 -58.59 -13.69
CA CYS A 17 -13.99 -57.16 -13.55
C CYS A 17 -12.93 -56.48 -12.66
N CYS A 18 -11.69 -56.38 -13.17
CA CYS A 18 -10.76 -55.36 -12.70
C CYS A 18 -11.34 -54.02 -13.12
N ALA A 19 -12.24 -53.52 -12.28
CA ALA A 19 -12.84 -52.22 -12.36
C ALA A 19 -11.72 -51.19 -12.53
N GLN A 20 -11.83 -50.43 -13.60
CA GLN A 20 -11.12 -49.18 -13.81
C GLN A 20 -11.24 -48.35 -12.54
N HIS A 21 -10.12 -48.17 -11.83
CA HIS A 21 -9.95 -47.05 -10.92
C HIS A 21 -9.96 -45.79 -11.79
N HIS A 22 -11.16 -45.30 -12.05
CA HIS A 22 -11.40 -43.97 -12.60
C HIS A 22 -11.06 -42.98 -11.48
N SER A 23 -9.76 -42.70 -11.30
CA SER A 23 -9.33 -41.52 -10.56
C SER A 23 -10.08 -40.33 -11.18
N PRO A 24 -10.86 -39.55 -10.41
CA PRO A 24 -11.40 -38.30 -10.94
C PRO A 24 -10.18 -37.49 -11.37
N SER A 25 -10.07 -37.22 -12.66
CA SER A 25 -9.10 -36.27 -13.18
C SER A 25 -9.40 -34.93 -12.50
N ALA A 26 -8.66 -34.65 -11.44
CA ALA A 26 -8.60 -33.32 -10.86
C ALA A 26 -8.17 -32.41 -12.02
N ARG A 27 -9.12 -31.61 -12.52
CA ARG A 27 -8.85 -30.63 -13.57
C ARG A 27 -7.67 -29.78 -13.07
N PRO A 28 -6.52 -29.77 -13.76
CA PRO A 28 -5.42 -28.88 -13.41
C PRO A 28 -5.90 -27.47 -13.74
N GLY A 29 -6.41 -26.75 -12.73
CA GLY A 29 -6.95 -25.40 -12.90
C GLY A 29 -8.16 -25.04 -12.04
N ALA A 30 -8.69 -25.92 -11.20
CA ALA A 30 -9.56 -25.46 -10.11
C ALA A 30 -8.68 -24.85 -9.01
N GLU A 31 -8.28 -23.59 -9.20
CA GLU A 31 -7.73 -22.78 -8.12
C GLU A 31 -8.66 -22.92 -6.92
N ALA A 32 -8.12 -23.38 -5.79
CA ALA A 32 -8.87 -23.45 -4.55
C ALA A 32 -9.49 -22.05 -4.29
N PRO A 33 -10.76 -21.97 -3.87
CA PRO A 33 -11.41 -20.68 -3.66
C PRO A 33 -10.58 -19.86 -2.67
N GLU A 34 -10.01 -18.77 -3.18
CA GLU A 34 -9.11 -17.89 -2.45
C GLU A 34 -9.69 -17.55 -1.07
N THR A 35 -8.89 -17.78 -0.02
CA THR A 35 -9.32 -17.53 1.35
C THR A 35 -9.56 -16.03 1.57
N ALA A 36 -10.43 -15.66 2.51
CA ALA A 36 -10.66 -14.25 2.85
C ALA A 36 -9.34 -13.51 3.20
N ARG A 37 -8.36 -14.25 3.73
CA ARG A 37 -7.03 -13.76 4.09
C ARG A 37 -6.14 -13.49 2.88
N GLU A 38 -6.15 -14.38 1.88
CA GLU A 38 -5.43 -14.16 0.62
C GLU A 38 -6.00 -12.97 -0.14
N ARG A 39 -7.32 -12.78 -0.14
CA ARG A 39 -7.95 -11.57 -0.73
C ARG A 39 -7.46 -10.27 -0.10
N VAL A 40 -7.39 -10.22 1.23
CA VAL A 40 -6.90 -9.03 1.95
C VAL A 40 -5.43 -8.80 1.66
N ASN A 41 -4.60 -9.87 1.63
CA ASN A 41 -3.18 -9.74 1.33
C ASN A 41 -2.92 -9.31 -0.13
N ARG A 42 -3.71 -9.80 -1.10
CA ARG A 42 -3.61 -9.37 -2.50
C ARG A 42 -3.99 -7.90 -2.65
N ARG A 43 -5.14 -7.49 -2.11
CA ARG A 43 -5.57 -6.08 -2.10
C ARG A 43 -4.56 -5.17 -1.39
N TRP A 44 -3.96 -5.64 -0.31
CA TRP A 44 -2.91 -4.90 0.40
C TRP A 44 -1.68 -4.70 -0.48
N ASN A 45 -1.22 -5.75 -1.17
CA ASN A 45 -0.09 -5.64 -2.10
C ASN A 45 -0.39 -4.73 -3.29
N GLU A 46 -1.60 -4.77 -3.84
CA GLU A 46 -2.04 -3.82 -4.89
C GLU A 46 -1.97 -2.37 -4.38
N ILE A 47 -2.53 -2.10 -3.19
CA ILE A 47 -2.47 -0.76 -2.56
C ILE A 47 -1.04 -0.33 -2.27
N LEU A 48 -0.18 -1.24 -1.78
CA LEU A 48 1.24 -0.94 -1.54
C LEU A 48 1.99 -0.64 -2.85
N GLN A 49 1.63 -1.30 -3.94
CA GLN A 49 2.25 -1.07 -5.25
C GLN A 49 1.83 0.27 -5.84
N GLU A 50 0.55 0.63 -5.73
CA GLU A 50 0.05 1.96 -6.09
C GLU A 50 0.70 3.06 -5.22
N THR A 51 0.76 2.82 -3.90
CA THR A 51 1.41 3.75 -2.95
C THR A 51 2.89 3.92 -3.25
N ARG A 52 3.58 2.87 -3.72
CA ARG A 52 5.00 2.93 -4.06
C ARG A 52 5.29 3.90 -5.21
N VAL A 53 4.37 4.05 -6.16
CA VAL A 53 4.49 5.05 -7.24
C VAL A 53 4.49 6.47 -6.68
N THR A 54 3.64 6.73 -5.68
CA THR A 54 3.62 8.03 -5.00
C THR A 54 4.84 8.22 -4.09
N GLN A 55 5.29 7.13 -3.44
CA GLN A 55 6.41 7.15 -2.51
C GLN A 55 7.74 7.56 -3.19
N THR A 56 7.99 7.13 -4.42
CA THR A 56 9.20 7.54 -5.15
C THR A 56 9.23 9.04 -5.42
N GLY A 57 8.07 9.65 -5.71
CA GLY A 57 7.95 11.10 -5.86
C GLY A 57 8.35 11.85 -4.59
N VAL A 58 7.93 11.37 -3.42
CA VAL A 58 8.31 11.94 -2.12
C VAL A 58 9.81 11.87 -1.87
N GLN A 59 10.42 10.72 -2.17
CA GLN A 59 11.86 10.53 -1.97
C GLN A 59 12.70 11.44 -2.86
N ILE A 60 12.30 11.61 -4.12
CA ILE A 60 12.96 12.53 -5.05
C ILE A 60 12.86 13.97 -4.55
N LEU A 61 11.64 14.41 -4.17
CA LEU A 61 11.42 15.75 -3.64
C LEU A 61 12.25 15.99 -2.36
N PHE A 62 12.26 15.03 -1.45
CA PHE A 62 13.06 15.11 -0.23
C PHE A 62 14.57 15.19 -0.52
N GLY A 63 15.06 14.42 -1.48
CA GLY A 63 16.45 14.48 -1.93
C GLY A 63 16.81 15.84 -2.53
N PHE A 64 15.94 16.43 -3.35
CA PHE A 64 16.13 17.77 -3.88
C PHE A 64 16.16 18.82 -2.77
N LEU A 65 15.24 18.74 -1.80
CA LEU A 65 15.28 19.59 -0.61
C LEU A 65 16.66 19.50 0.04
N LEU A 66 17.11 18.30 0.42
CA LEU A 66 18.40 18.10 1.05
C LEU A 66 19.57 18.65 0.24
N SER A 67 19.54 18.55 -1.09
CA SER A 67 20.58 19.10 -1.96
C SER A 67 20.70 20.62 -1.83
N VAL A 68 19.58 21.34 -1.69
CA VAL A 68 19.56 22.80 -1.53
C VAL A 68 20.36 23.26 -0.30
N ALA A 69 20.34 22.51 0.81
CA ALA A 69 21.12 22.85 2.02
C ALA A 69 22.63 22.99 1.77
N PHE A 70 23.16 22.27 0.77
CA PHE A 70 24.59 22.26 0.46
C PHE A 70 24.97 23.25 -0.63
N THR A 71 23.99 23.97 -1.20
CA THR A 71 24.26 24.99 -2.22
C THR A 71 24.79 26.29 -1.60
N PRO A 72 25.64 27.06 -2.31
CA PRO A 72 26.11 28.37 -1.83
C PRO A 72 24.97 29.34 -1.54
N LEU A 73 23.87 29.25 -2.31
CA LEU A 73 22.64 30.04 -2.14
C LEU A 73 22.06 29.90 -0.73
N PHE A 74 22.26 28.73 -0.08
CA PHE A 74 21.82 28.51 1.31
C PHE A 74 22.43 29.50 2.32
N ARG A 75 23.63 30.03 2.03
CA ARG A 75 24.31 31.01 2.89
C ARG A 75 23.76 32.43 2.76
N GLU A 76 23.03 32.71 1.69
CA GLU A 76 22.43 34.02 1.42
C GLU A 76 21.01 34.15 2.00
N LEU A 77 20.41 33.06 2.50
CA LEU A 77 19.07 33.12 3.09
C LEU A 77 19.07 33.88 4.41
N GLU A 78 18.01 34.67 4.58
CA GLU A 78 17.68 35.36 5.82
C GLU A 78 17.44 34.33 6.96
N THR A 79 17.68 34.73 8.22
CA THR A 79 17.62 33.80 9.36
C THR A 79 16.26 33.11 9.51
N LEU A 80 15.17 33.81 9.16
CA LEU A 80 13.81 33.29 9.19
C LEU A 80 13.61 32.19 8.14
N ASP A 81 14.04 32.42 6.91
CA ASP A 81 13.90 31.47 5.81
C ASP A 81 14.73 30.20 6.06
N ARG A 82 15.89 30.34 6.72
CA ARG A 82 16.69 29.21 7.18
C ARG A 82 15.95 28.32 8.19
N ALA A 83 15.22 28.93 9.12
CA ALA A 83 14.43 28.20 10.10
C ALA A 83 13.24 27.47 9.44
N ILE A 84 12.55 28.14 8.50
CA ILE A 84 11.49 27.50 7.68
C ILE A 84 12.08 26.31 6.92
N TYR A 85 13.28 26.45 6.36
CA TYR A 85 13.93 25.39 5.60
C TYR A 85 14.21 24.17 6.48
N VAL A 86 14.80 24.37 7.65
CA VAL A 86 15.08 23.27 8.60
C VAL A 86 13.78 22.58 9.02
N ALA A 87 12.73 23.34 9.36
CA ALA A 87 11.43 22.79 9.67
C ALA A 87 10.86 21.97 8.50
N THR A 88 11.01 22.46 7.26
CA THR A 88 10.58 21.79 6.04
C THR A 88 11.30 20.45 5.84
N VAL A 89 12.62 20.42 6.04
CA VAL A 89 13.41 19.18 5.94
C VAL A 89 12.98 18.16 7.00
N VAL A 90 12.74 18.59 8.24
CA VAL A 90 12.27 17.71 9.32
C VAL A 90 10.88 17.15 9.01
N LEU A 91 9.97 17.98 8.50
CA LEU A 91 8.64 17.54 8.04
C LEU A 91 8.76 16.52 6.89
N GLY A 92 9.65 16.76 5.93
CA GLY A 92 9.88 15.85 4.80
C GLY A 92 10.44 14.49 5.25
N ALA A 93 11.37 14.50 6.21
CA ALA A 93 11.91 13.28 6.82
C ALA A 93 10.82 12.50 7.57
N ALA A 94 10.00 13.19 8.36
CA ALA A 94 8.88 12.59 9.08
C ALA A 94 7.81 12.02 8.15
N ALA A 95 7.46 12.74 7.07
CA ALA A 95 6.55 12.26 6.03
C ALA A 95 7.08 11.00 5.36
N THR A 96 8.36 11.00 4.98
CA THR A 96 9.03 9.84 4.35
C THR A 96 9.01 8.63 5.29
N GLY A 97 9.36 8.81 6.57
CA GLY A 97 9.31 7.74 7.56
C GLY A 97 7.91 7.17 7.76
N ALA A 98 6.90 8.04 7.86
CA ALA A 98 5.51 7.62 8.02
C ALA A 98 4.96 6.85 6.81
N LEU A 99 5.35 7.25 5.58
CA LEU A 99 4.94 6.57 4.35
C LEU A 99 5.66 5.24 4.11
N ILE A 100 6.88 5.07 4.62
CA ILE A 100 7.64 3.80 4.54
C ILE A 100 7.13 2.77 5.57
N ALA A 101 6.60 3.24 6.70
CA ALA A 101 6.21 2.38 7.81
C ALA A 101 5.25 1.21 7.49
N PRO A 102 4.25 1.31 6.60
CA PRO A 102 3.37 0.19 6.24
C PRO A 102 4.13 -0.99 5.61
N VAL A 103 5.16 -0.69 4.81
CA VAL A 103 6.03 -1.71 4.19
C VAL A 103 6.83 -2.44 5.27
N SER A 104 7.35 -1.69 6.25
CA SER A 104 8.03 -2.25 7.41
C SER A 104 7.08 -3.13 8.23
N ILE A 105 5.90 -2.63 8.58
CA ILE A 105 4.88 -3.35 9.35
C ILE A 105 4.51 -4.67 8.67
N HIS A 106 4.23 -4.64 7.37
CA HIS A 106 3.91 -5.85 6.61
C HIS A 106 5.07 -6.85 6.61
N ARG A 107 6.31 -6.39 6.38
CA ARG A 107 7.50 -7.25 6.40
C ARG A 107 7.77 -7.86 7.79
N PHE A 108 7.55 -7.12 8.86
CA PHE A 108 7.76 -7.60 10.25
C PHE A 108 6.64 -8.55 10.71
N LEU A 109 5.40 -8.38 10.24
CA LEU A 109 4.24 -9.17 10.67
C LEU A 109 3.83 -10.29 9.71
N SER A 110 4.50 -10.45 8.56
CA SER A 110 4.21 -11.49 7.57
C SER A 110 4.25 -12.94 8.12
N GLY A 111 4.78 -13.15 9.33
CA GLY A 111 4.81 -14.45 10.02
C GLY A 111 3.90 -14.61 11.24
N GLN A 112 3.23 -13.54 11.73
CA GLN A 112 2.37 -13.61 12.92
C GLN A 112 0.91 -13.27 12.58
N ARG A 113 -0.05 -13.70 13.42
CA ARG A 113 -1.48 -13.42 13.22
C ARG A 113 -1.69 -11.91 13.12
N MET A 114 -1.80 -11.39 11.90
CA MET A 114 -2.15 -10.00 11.61
C MET A 114 -3.41 -9.62 12.39
N LYS A 115 -3.24 -8.85 13.46
CA LYS A 115 -4.35 -8.28 14.24
C LYS A 115 -4.87 -7.07 13.47
N ASP A 116 -6.18 -6.92 13.37
CA ASP A 116 -6.83 -5.79 12.68
C ASP A 116 -6.33 -4.43 13.19
N GLU A 117 -5.94 -4.36 14.46
CA GLU A 117 -5.36 -3.19 15.13
C GLU A 117 -4.05 -2.68 14.47
N VAL A 118 -3.21 -3.59 13.93
CA VAL A 118 -1.95 -3.21 13.28
C VAL A 118 -2.22 -2.59 11.91
N VAL A 119 -3.21 -3.11 11.19
CA VAL A 119 -3.65 -2.58 9.90
C VAL A 119 -4.23 -1.17 10.07
N GLU A 120 -5.04 -0.95 11.10
CA GLU A 120 -5.59 0.37 11.40
C GLU A 120 -4.50 1.38 11.78
N THR A 121 -3.52 0.95 12.58
CA THR A 121 -2.35 1.79 12.94
C THR A 121 -1.52 2.17 11.71
N ALA A 122 -1.27 1.22 10.81
CA ALA A 122 -0.58 1.49 9.54
C ALA A 122 -1.34 2.51 8.67
N GLY A 123 -2.67 2.39 8.60
CA GLY A 123 -3.53 3.35 7.90
C GLY A 123 -3.49 4.76 8.50
N ARG A 124 -3.49 4.88 9.84
CA ARG A 124 -3.34 6.18 10.53
C ARG A 124 -1.98 6.81 10.24
N LEU A 125 -0.92 5.99 10.19
CA LEU A 125 0.43 6.46 9.91
C LEU A 125 0.57 6.94 8.45
N MET A 126 -0.05 6.25 7.49
CA MET A 126 -0.14 6.73 6.10
C MET A 126 -0.89 8.07 5.99
N MET A 127 -2.03 8.21 6.69
CA MET A 127 -2.75 9.49 6.72
C MET A 127 -1.91 10.62 7.32
N CYS A 128 -1.20 10.35 8.43
CA CYS A 128 -0.27 11.29 9.02
C CYS A 128 0.87 11.68 8.05
N GLY A 129 1.45 10.69 7.37
CA GLY A 129 2.48 10.90 6.35
C GLY A 129 2.00 11.79 5.19
N MET A 130 0.75 11.64 4.74
CA MET A 130 0.17 12.54 3.74
C MET A 130 0.01 13.98 4.25
N VAL A 131 -0.42 14.18 5.50
CA VAL A 131 -0.50 15.55 6.09
C VAL A 131 0.89 16.18 6.10
N LEU A 132 1.89 15.46 6.62
CA LEU A 132 3.26 15.93 6.72
C LEU A 132 3.86 16.24 5.35
N LEU A 133 3.53 15.44 4.35
CA LEU A 133 3.94 15.68 2.97
C LEU A 133 3.33 16.97 2.40
N ALA A 134 2.02 17.19 2.58
CA ALA A 134 1.37 18.44 2.14
C ALA A 134 2.03 19.66 2.78
N LEU A 135 2.28 19.60 4.08
CA LEU A 135 2.96 20.67 4.82
C LEU A 135 4.40 20.88 4.30
N THR A 136 5.14 19.80 4.04
CA THR A 136 6.49 19.88 3.46
C THR A 136 6.49 20.61 2.12
N ILE A 137 5.56 20.24 1.22
CA ILE A 137 5.43 20.88 -0.10
C ILE A 137 5.02 22.35 0.07
N GLY A 138 4.08 22.65 0.96
CA GLY A 138 3.64 24.01 1.24
C GLY A 138 4.75 24.90 1.78
N CYS A 139 5.51 24.43 2.77
CA CYS A 139 6.63 25.16 3.33
C CYS A 139 7.76 25.34 2.29
N THR A 140 8.05 24.32 1.48
CA THR A 140 9.00 24.43 0.36
C THR A 140 8.57 25.50 -0.63
N LEU A 141 7.30 25.49 -1.04
CA LEU A 141 6.76 26.44 -2.00
C LEU A 141 6.76 27.87 -1.43
N LEU A 142 6.42 28.03 -0.15
CA LEU A 142 6.50 29.31 0.56
C LEU A 142 7.92 29.86 0.57
N LEU A 143 8.91 29.01 0.86
CA LEU A 143 10.32 29.38 0.85
C LEU A 143 10.76 29.90 -0.52
N ILE A 144 10.45 29.14 -1.57
CA ILE A 144 10.83 29.49 -2.95
C ILE A 144 10.12 30.78 -3.37
N LEU A 145 8.81 30.91 -3.11
CA LEU A 145 8.06 32.10 -3.50
C LEU A 145 8.47 33.34 -2.71
N ARG A 146 8.78 33.22 -1.41
CA ARG A 146 9.33 34.34 -0.64
C ARG A 146 10.67 34.82 -1.18
N PHE A 147 11.49 33.90 -1.68
CA PHE A 147 12.78 34.23 -2.28
C PHE A 147 12.62 34.92 -3.66
N VAL A 148 11.66 34.47 -4.48
CA VAL A 148 11.51 34.95 -5.88
C VAL A 148 10.54 36.12 -6.03
N VAL A 149 9.48 36.16 -5.23
CA VAL A 149 8.35 37.09 -5.39
C VAL A 149 8.23 38.01 -4.16
N PRO A 150 8.42 39.33 -4.33
CA PRO A 150 8.21 40.26 -3.23
C PRO A 150 6.72 40.44 -2.92
N GLY A 151 6.37 40.45 -1.62
CA GLY A 151 5.03 40.81 -1.12
C GLY A 151 4.08 39.64 -0.86
N VAL A 152 2.81 39.96 -0.63
CA VAL A 152 1.76 39.02 -0.17
C VAL A 152 1.33 37.98 -1.20
N LEU A 153 1.76 38.12 -2.46
CA LEU A 153 1.41 37.19 -3.53
C LEU A 153 1.93 35.77 -3.26
N ALA A 154 3.11 35.65 -2.62
CA ALA A 154 3.67 34.38 -2.20
C ALA A 154 2.72 33.60 -1.26
N GLU A 155 2.18 34.29 -0.26
CA GLU A 155 1.28 33.69 0.73
C GLU A 155 -0.06 33.28 0.11
N VAL A 156 -0.61 34.10 -0.80
CA VAL A 156 -1.86 33.80 -1.51
C VAL A 156 -1.71 32.55 -2.39
N LEU A 157 -0.60 32.45 -3.14
CA LEU A 157 -0.35 31.30 -4.00
C LEU A 157 -0.17 30.01 -3.18
N VAL A 158 0.60 30.06 -2.09
CA VAL A 158 0.76 28.93 -1.17
C VAL A 158 -0.58 28.55 -0.55
N GLY A 159 -1.36 29.53 -0.10
CA GLY A 159 -2.70 29.31 0.44
C GLY A 159 -3.62 28.61 -0.56
N GLY A 160 -3.58 29.00 -1.83
CA GLY A 160 -4.32 28.36 -2.92
C GLY A 160 -3.91 26.90 -3.14
N VAL A 161 -2.61 26.61 -3.18
CA VAL A 161 -2.09 25.24 -3.34
C VAL A 161 -2.41 24.37 -2.12
N MET A 162 -2.30 24.91 -0.91
CA MET A 162 -2.67 24.19 0.33
C MET A 162 -4.17 23.92 0.39
N LEU A 163 -5.00 24.87 -0.03
CA LEU A 163 -6.44 24.67 -0.15
C LEU A 163 -6.75 23.56 -1.16
N TRP A 164 -6.08 23.56 -2.32
CA TRP A 164 -6.21 22.51 -3.32
C TRP A 164 -5.84 21.12 -2.77
N PHE A 165 -4.72 20.99 -2.06
CA PHE A 165 -4.38 19.72 -1.39
C PHE A 165 -5.42 19.33 -0.34
N GLY A 166 -5.89 20.29 0.47
CA GLY A 166 -6.96 20.05 1.44
C GLY A 166 -8.22 19.47 0.78
N LEU A 167 -8.63 20.05 -0.35
CA LEU A 167 -9.79 19.60 -1.11
C LEU A 167 -9.57 18.22 -1.75
N CYS A 168 -8.46 18.04 -2.48
CA CYS A 168 -8.20 16.80 -3.21
C CYS A 168 -7.91 15.62 -2.27
N TRP A 169 -7.14 15.83 -1.20
CA TRP A 169 -6.68 14.74 -0.33
C TRP A 169 -7.61 14.46 0.85
N TYR A 170 -8.39 15.43 1.32
CA TYR A 170 -9.29 15.22 2.47
C TYR A 170 -10.76 15.35 2.06
N ALA A 171 -11.15 16.43 1.37
CA ALA A 171 -12.56 16.64 1.05
C ALA A 171 -13.09 15.56 0.09
N LEU A 172 -12.31 15.15 -0.92
CA LEU A 172 -12.70 14.11 -1.87
C LEU A 172 -12.93 12.75 -1.17
N PRO A 173 -11.98 12.16 -0.41
CA PRO A 173 -12.22 10.89 0.28
C PRO A 173 -13.29 10.98 1.37
N LEU A 174 -13.39 12.10 2.11
CA LEU A 174 -14.49 12.30 3.08
C LEU A 174 -15.85 12.31 2.39
N HIS A 175 -15.96 12.96 1.23
CA HIS A 175 -17.19 13.01 0.46
C HIS A 175 -17.56 11.65 -0.14
N LEU A 176 -16.57 10.88 -0.62
CA LEU A 176 -16.79 9.50 -1.09
C LEU A 176 -17.24 8.58 0.04
N ARG A 177 -16.61 8.64 1.23
CA ARG A 177 -17.03 7.88 2.42
C ARG A 177 -18.49 8.19 2.79
N ARG A 178 -18.85 9.47 2.87
CA ARG A 178 -20.23 9.92 3.18
C ARG A 178 -21.26 9.45 2.14
N ARG A 179 -20.90 9.31 0.86
CA ARG A 179 -21.79 8.77 -0.18
C ARG A 179 -21.93 7.24 -0.08
N GLY A 180 -20.88 6.52 0.29
CA GLY A 180 -20.92 5.07 0.51
C GLY A 180 -21.92 4.70 1.61
N ASP A 181 -21.86 5.39 2.75
CA ASP A 181 -22.77 5.16 3.90
C ASP A 181 -24.24 5.45 3.60
N ARG A 182 -24.52 6.33 2.63
CA ARG A 182 -25.89 6.61 2.19
C ARG A 182 -26.45 5.51 1.30
N ARG A 183 -25.62 4.83 0.51
CA ARG A 183 -26.05 3.82 -0.47
C ARG A 183 -26.34 2.47 0.17
N SER A 184 -25.63 2.10 1.23
CA SER A 184 -25.92 0.91 2.04
C SER A 184 -27.27 1.01 2.75
N ARG A 185 -27.61 2.18 3.30
CA ARG A 185 -28.93 2.42 3.92
C ARG A 185 -30.12 2.30 2.97
N THR A 186 -29.91 2.49 1.66
CA THR A 186 -30.99 2.36 0.65
C THR A 186 -31.10 0.95 0.10
N SER A 187 -30.12 0.07 0.35
CA SER A 187 -30.17 -1.33 -0.10
C SER A 187 -30.76 -2.27 0.95
N ASP A 188 -30.79 -1.84 2.22
CA ASP A 188 -31.42 -2.55 3.35
C ASP A 188 -32.86 -2.05 3.65
N ALA A 189 -33.40 -1.14 2.82
CA ALA A 189 -34.75 -0.58 2.92
C ALA A 189 -35.58 -0.98 1.69
#